data_AF-A0A1G3KN09-F1
#
_entry.id   AF-A0A1G3KN09-F1
#
_cell.length_a   1.000
_cell.length_b   1.000
_cell.length_c   1.000
_cell.angle_alpha   90.00
_cell.angle_beta   90.00
_cell.angle_gamma   90.00
#
_symmetry.space_group_name_H-M   'P 1'
#
loop_
_entity.id
_entity.type
_entity.pdbx_description
1 polymer ?
#
loop_
_entity_poly.entity_id
_entity_poly.type
_entity_poly.pdbx_seq_one_letter_code
_entity_poly.pdbx_strand_id
1 'polypeptide(L)'
;MKILLLSGLFFFSSCSLLPTALPEKMPDDFFVYYHLSGGMLDYSEDFKLSIKEGLYQVSEGGKMSRIDFTLSIQELQKIYQSFYQNSFDRIGTSTQEVYDRGGVSISLQAEGESYFVSNSGIYFVSSFSKDDWYRIVSMFHEKIRNLKRTKGLKVEFVLDDSIKNLKGFYFGLGTDPFAEKVGLDSYVFYILKGVVRFYLYFEGIGGIFQKNLNIQKDSRFRVLYQKGSVFIEPF
;
A
#
# COMPACT_ATOMS: atom_id res chain seq x y z
N MET A 1 -40.49 32.68 -45.88
CA MET A 1 -39.79 31.38 -45.88
C MET A 1 -38.71 31.44 -44.79
N LYS A 2 -38.98 30.88 -43.59
CA LYS A 2 -38.05 30.84 -42.46
C LYS A 2 -37.60 29.39 -42.29
N ILE A 3 -36.32 29.13 -42.52
CA ILE A 3 -35.69 27.82 -42.30
C ILE A 3 -35.36 27.73 -40.82
N LEU A 4 -36.07 26.87 -40.08
CA LEU A 4 -35.72 26.49 -38.72
C LEU A 4 -34.65 25.39 -38.81
N LEU A 5 -33.43 25.71 -38.40
CA LEU A 5 -32.34 24.75 -38.22
C LEU A 5 -32.58 23.98 -36.92
N LEU A 6 -32.89 22.69 -37.05
CA LEU A 6 -33.02 21.74 -35.95
C LEU A 6 -31.61 21.24 -35.59
N SER A 7 -30.99 21.82 -34.56
CA SER A 7 -29.73 21.32 -34.01
C SER A 7 -29.99 20.09 -33.15
N GLY A 8 -29.72 18.91 -33.71
CA GLY A 8 -29.73 17.64 -32.98
C GLY A 8 -28.61 17.63 -31.93
N LEU A 9 -28.98 17.62 -30.65
CA LEU A 9 -28.08 17.20 -29.58
C LEU A 9 -27.82 15.70 -29.73
N PHE A 10 -26.66 15.34 -30.25
CA PHE A 10 -26.08 14.02 -30.02
C PHE A 10 -25.64 13.95 -28.56
N PHE A 11 -26.51 13.40 -27.69
CA PHE A 11 -26.07 12.84 -26.43
C PHE A 11 -25.18 11.65 -26.77
N PHE A 12 -23.87 11.84 -26.69
CA PHE A 12 -22.94 10.73 -26.54
C PHE A 12 -23.28 10.07 -25.21
N SER A 13 -24.08 9.01 -25.26
CA SER A 13 -24.24 8.08 -24.13
C SER A 13 -22.87 7.52 -23.81
N SER A 14 -22.25 8.08 -22.77
CA SER A 14 -21.12 7.46 -22.07
C SER A 14 -21.56 6.06 -21.67
N CYS A 15 -21.02 5.07 -22.36
CA CYS A 15 -21.24 3.66 -22.10
C CYS A 15 -20.54 3.28 -20.79
N SER A 16 -21.22 3.52 -19.67
CA SER A 16 -20.86 3.06 -18.33
C SER A 16 -22.10 3.05 -17.44
N LEU A 17 -23.13 2.26 -17.80
CA LEU A 17 -24.44 2.29 -17.12
C LEU A 17 -25.00 0.89 -16.88
N LEU A 18 -24.15 -0.10 -16.57
CA LEU A 18 -24.65 -1.26 -15.85
C LEU A 18 -24.41 -1.02 -14.36
N PRO A 19 -25.47 -1.01 -13.53
CA PRO A 19 -25.31 -0.85 -12.09
C PRO A 19 -24.44 -1.98 -11.54
N THR A 20 -23.68 -1.66 -10.48
CA THR A 20 -22.95 -2.64 -9.69
C THR A 20 -23.90 -3.74 -9.20
N ALA A 21 -23.43 -4.98 -9.21
CA ALA A 21 -24.13 -6.11 -8.61
C ALA A 21 -23.94 -6.19 -7.09
N LEU A 22 -23.08 -5.34 -6.52
CA LEU A 22 -22.89 -5.25 -5.08
C LEU A 22 -24.15 -4.67 -4.42
N PRO A 23 -24.56 -5.16 -3.23
CA PRO A 23 -25.67 -4.57 -2.50
C PRO A 23 -25.33 -3.13 -2.05
N GLU A 24 -26.33 -2.23 -2.01
CA GLU A 24 -26.10 -0.83 -1.62
C GLU A 24 -25.62 -0.70 -0.16
N LYS A 25 -26.06 -1.62 0.70
CA LYS A 25 -25.67 -1.70 2.11
C LYS A 25 -24.65 -2.81 2.30
N MET A 26 -23.71 -2.57 3.21
CA MET A 26 -22.74 -3.59 3.61
C MET A 26 -23.48 -4.80 4.21
N PRO A 27 -23.28 -6.01 3.68
CA PRO A 27 -23.98 -7.20 4.18
C PRO A 27 -23.32 -7.78 5.43
N ASP A 28 -24.06 -8.66 6.12
CA ASP A 28 -23.64 -9.31 7.36
C ASP A 28 -22.55 -10.38 7.19
N ASP A 29 -22.23 -10.74 5.95
CA ASP A 29 -21.14 -11.64 5.59
C ASP A 29 -19.96 -10.91 4.94
N PHE A 30 -19.91 -9.57 5.05
CA PHE A 30 -18.84 -8.76 4.49
C PHE A 30 -17.46 -9.25 4.96
N PHE A 31 -16.66 -9.64 3.97
CA PHE A 31 -15.24 -9.96 4.15
C PHE A 31 -14.44 -9.41 2.98
N VAL A 32 -13.24 -8.92 3.27
CA VAL A 32 -12.31 -8.47 2.24
C VAL A 32 -10.89 -8.94 2.56
N TYR A 33 -10.21 -9.36 1.51
CA TYR A 33 -8.80 -9.73 1.54
C TYR A 33 -8.05 -8.94 0.47
N TYR A 34 -7.17 -8.04 0.92
CA TYR A 34 -6.21 -7.32 0.10
C TYR A 34 -4.85 -8.00 0.25
N HIS A 35 -4.18 -8.24 -0.88
CA HIS A 35 -2.85 -8.82 -0.94
C HIS A 35 -1.94 -7.97 -1.83
N LEU A 36 -0.80 -7.57 -1.31
CA LEU A 36 0.30 -6.95 -2.06
C LEU A 36 1.43 -7.97 -2.20
N SER A 37 1.81 -8.28 -3.45
CA SER A 37 2.96 -9.12 -3.78
C SER A 37 4.15 -8.26 -4.20
N GLY A 38 5.34 -8.58 -3.68
CA GLY A 38 6.62 -8.04 -4.15
C GLY A 38 7.12 -8.66 -5.46
N GLY A 39 6.40 -9.61 -6.02
CA GLY A 39 6.78 -10.35 -7.23
C GLY A 39 8.00 -11.22 -6.99
N MET A 40 9.07 -10.98 -7.75
CA MET A 40 10.37 -11.63 -7.53
C MET A 40 11.04 -11.30 -6.19
N LEU A 41 10.53 -10.32 -5.44
CA LEU A 41 11.00 -10.02 -4.09
C LEU A 41 10.34 -10.96 -3.09
N ASP A 42 11.11 -11.44 -2.10
CA ASP A 42 10.60 -12.16 -0.93
C ASP A 42 9.89 -11.18 0.03
N TYR A 43 8.77 -10.62 -0.45
CA TYR A 43 7.96 -9.62 0.20
C TYR A 43 6.47 -9.81 -0.12
N SER A 44 5.63 -9.76 0.90
CA SER A 44 4.18 -9.60 0.73
C SER A 44 3.53 -8.87 1.90
N GLU A 45 2.37 -8.26 1.63
CA GLU A 45 1.47 -7.74 2.65
C GLU A 45 0.07 -8.31 2.47
N ASP A 46 -0.53 -8.71 3.59
CA ASP A 46 -1.91 -9.20 3.66
C ASP A 46 -2.72 -8.28 4.58
N PHE A 47 -3.85 -7.81 4.10
CA PHE A 47 -4.85 -7.10 4.91
C PHE A 47 -6.18 -7.84 4.77
N LYS A 48 -6.61 -8.52 5.84
CA LYS A 48 -7.88 -9.23 5.92
C LYS A 48 -8.81 -8.49 6.86
N LEU A 49 -10.09 -8.39 6.50
CA LEU A 49 -11.06 -7.68 7.29
C LEU A 49 -12.42 -8.37 7.18
N SER A 50 -13.00 -8.67 8.33
CA SER A 50 -14.38 -9.12 8.50
C SER A 50 -15.13 -8.12 9.37
N ILE A 51 -16.42 -8.38 9.62
CA ILE A 51 -17.21 -7.58 10.55
C ILE A 51 -16.67 -7.61 11.99
N LYS A 52 -16.03 -8.71 12.39
CA LYS A 52 -15.60 -8.93 13.78
C LYS A 52 -14.14 -8.54 14.02
N GLU A 53 -13.29 -8.86 13.06
CA GLU A 53 -11.84 -8.78 13.23
C GLU A 53 -11.14 -8.40 11.92
N GLY A 54 -9.99 -7.77 12.09
CA GLY A 54 -9.05 -7.45 11.03
C GLY A 54 -7.65 -7.97 11.37
N LEU A 55 -6.92 -8.32 10.31
CA LEU A 55 -5.55 -8.81 10.35
C LEU A 55 -4.73 -8.04 9.33
N TYR A 56 -3.59 -7.50 9.76
CA TYR A 56 -2.56 -7.01 8.86
C TYR A 56 -1.27 -7.79 9.10
N GLN A 57 -0.69 -8.32 8.03
CA GLN A 57 0.51 -9.14 8.08
C GLN A 57 1.48 -8.72 6.99
N VAL A 58 2.76 -8.75 7.31
CA VAL A 58 3.86 -8.51 6.38
C VAL A 58 4.81 -9.70 6.44
N SER A 59 5.14 -10.25 5.28
CA SER A 59 6.19 -11.25 5.12
C SER A 59 7.37 -10.61 4.38
N GLU A 60 8.56 -10.66 4.96
CA GLU A 60 9.77 -10.12 4.34
C GLU A 60 10.99 -10.98 4.71
N GLY A 61 11.73 -11.47 3.73
CA GLY A 61 12.99 -12.19 3.95
C GLY A 61 12.83 -13.43 4.85
N GLY A 62 11.77 -14.21 4.64
CA GLY A 62 11.38 -15.36 5.45
C GLY A 62 10.88 -15.05 6.87
N LYS A 63 10.65 -13.78 7.20
CA LYS A 63 10.09 -13.36 8.51
C LYS A 63 8.70 -12.80 8.36
N MET A 64 7.86 -13.06 9.35
CA MET A 64 6.47 -12.62 9.38
C MET A 64 6.22 -11.69 10.56
N SER A 65 5.57 -10.56 10.31
CA SER A 65 5.11 -9.61 11.32
C SER A 65 3.60 -9.44 11.19
N ARG A 66 2.89 -9.33 12.32
CA ARG A 66 1.42 -9.34 12.36
C ARG A 66 0.87 -8.30 13.34
N ILE A 67 -0.26 -7.69 12.97
CA ILE A 67 -1.14 -6.90 13.83
C ILE A 67 -2.56 -7.41 13.68
N ASP A 68 -3.18 -7.72 14.81
CA ASP A 68 -4.64 -7.90 14.92
C ASP A 68 -5.28 -6.57 15.31
N PHE A 69 -6.44 -6.27 14.71
CA PHE A 69 -7.19 -5.05 14.96
C PHE A 69 -8.69 -5.26 14.80
N THR A 70 -9.45 -4.27 15.23
CA THR A 70 -10.91 -4.18 15.04
C THR A 70 -11.23 -2.80 14.49
N LEU A 71 -12.23 -2.69 13.61
CA LEU A 71 -12.74 -1.42 13.10
C LEU A 71 -14.14 -1.17 13.62
N SER A 72 -14.53 0.10 13.73
CA SER A 72 -15.93 0.42 14.03
C SER A 72 -16.83 0.05 12.84
N ILE A 73 -18.12 -0.17 13.10
CA ILE A 73 -19.08 -0.46 12.02
C ILE A 73 -19.12 0.66 10.96
N GLN A 74 -18.93 1.91 11.37
CA GLN A 74 -18.88 3.05 10.46
C GLN A 74 -17.63 3.03 9.57
N GLU A 75 -16.49 2.54 10.08
CA GLU A 75 -15.28 2.37 9.28
C GLU A 75 -15.42 1.21 8.29
N LEU A 76 -16.00 0.10 8.72
CA LEU A 76 -16.32 -1.03 7.84
C LEU A 76 -17.25 -0.58 6.69
N GLN A 77 -18.30 0.17 7.01
CA GLN A 77 -19.22 0.72 6.01
C GLN A 77 -18.51 1.67 5.03
N LYS A 78 -17.57 2.51 5.49
CA LYS A 78 -16.79 3.37 4.59
C LYS A 78 -15.92 2.56 3.62
N ILE A 79 -15.30 1.48 4.10
CA ILE A 79 -14.52 0.57 3.26
C ILE A 79 -15.42 -0.08 2.23
N TYR A 80 -16.55 -0.67 2.66
CA TYR A 80 -17.53 -1.27 1.76
C TYR A 80 -18.06 -0.29 0.71
N GLN A 81 -18.40 0.94 1.13
CA GLN A 81 -18.86 1.98 0.21
C GLN A 81 -17.81 2.33 -0.86
N SER A 82 -16.51 2.21 -0.56
CA SER A 82 -15.47 2.34 -1.57
C SER A 82 -15.60 1.27 -2.66
N PHE A 83 -15.91 0.02 -2.31
CA PHE A 83 -16.15 -1.03 -3.31
C PHE A 83 -17.40 -0.76 -4.15
N TYR A 84 -18.50 -0.40 -3.50
CA TYR A 84 -19.78 -0.12 -4.16
C TYR A 84 -19.67 1.07 -5.13
N GLN A 85 -19.14 2.21 -4.68
CA GLN A 85 -19.04 3.43 -5.49
C GLN A 85 -18.08 3.29 -6.68
N ASN A 86 -17.10 2.40 -6.58
CA ASN A 86 -16.12 2.13 -7.63
C ASN A 86 -16.45 0.85 -8.42
N SER A 87 -17.68 0.35 -8.31
CA SER A 87 -18.19 -0.81 -9.06
C SER A 87 -17.18 -1.97 -9.13
N PHE A 88 -16.66 -2.40 -7.97
CA PHE A 88 -15.56 -3.36 -7.91
C PHE A 88 -15.83 -4.66 -8.68
N ASP A 89 -17.07 -5.14 -8.66
CA ASP A 89 -17.57 -6.30 -9.40
C ASP A 89 -17.47 -6.15 -10.93
N ARG A 90 -17.25 -4.94 -11.42
CA ARG A 90 -17.13 -4.60 -12.85
C ARG A 90 -15.70 -4.30 -13.28
N ILE A 91 -14.72 -4.31 -12.37
CA ILE A 91 -13.33 -4.04 -12.73
C ILE A 91 -12.82 -5.19 -13.60
N GLY A 92 -12.62 -4.90 -14.89
CA GLY A 92 -12.12 -5.86 -15.85
C GLY A 92 -10.63 -6.11 -15.69
N THR A 93 -10.21 -7.36 -15.82
CA THR A 93 -8.80 -7.76 -15.86
C THR A 93 -8.48 -8.55 -17.14
N SER A 94 -7.28 -8.37 -17.68
CA SER A 94 -6.73 -9.18 -18.76
C SER A 94 -5.40 -9.82 -18.35
N THR A 95 -4.95 -10.81 -19.09
CA THR A 95 -3.63 -11.44 -18.88
C THR A 95 -2.63 -10.96 -19.93
N GLN A 96 -1.37 -10.80 -19.55
CA GLN A 96 -0.26 -10.56 -20.47
C GLN A 96 0.91 -11.49 -20.13
N GLU A 97 1.72 -11.84 -21.14
CA GLU A 97 2.95 -12.62 -20.94
C GLU A 97 4.05 -11.73 -20.36
N VAL A 98 4.18 -11.74 -19.03
CA VAL A 98 5.22 -11.03 -18.29
C VAL A 98 5.74 -11.89 -17.15
N TYR A 99 6.98 -11.62 -16.72
CA TYR A 99 7.51 -12.17 -15.47
C TYR A 99 6.77 -11.61 -14.26
N ASP A 100 6.94 -12.25 -13.10
CA ASP A 100 6.24 -11.86 -11.88
C ASP A 100 6.63 -10.44 -11.42
N ARG A 101 5.78 -9.49 -11.78
CA ARG A 101 5.91 -8.06 -11.50
C ARG A 101 5.41 -7.67 -10.10
N GLY A 102 4.91 -8.63 -9.32
CA GLY A 102 4.17 -8.33 -8.09
C GLY A 102 2.92 -7.50 -8.38
N GLY A 103 2.44 -6.77 -7.38
CA GLY A 103 1.25 -5.93 -7.48
C GLY A 103 0.17 -6.32 -6.49
N VAL A 104 -1.07 -5.90 -6.75
CA VAL A 104 -2.17 -6.01 -5.79
C VAL A 104 -3.26 -6.93 -6.31
N SER A 105 -3.76 -7.79 -5.43
CA SER A 105 -4.96 -8.61 -5.63
C SER A 105 -5.95 -8.32 -4.51
N ILE A 106 -7.23 -8.24 -4.83
CA ILE A 106 -8.30 -8.02 -3.85
C ILE A 106 -9.40 -9.06 -4.07
N SER A 107 -9.81 -9.70 -2.98
CA SER A 107 -11.00 -10.54 -2.91
C SER A 107 -12.02 -9.89 -1.98
N LEU A 108 -13.28 -9.83 -2.41
CA LEU A 108 -14.41 -9.29 -1.66
C LEU A 108 -15.50 -10.36 -1.59
N GLN A 109 -16.04 -10.61 -0.40
CA GLN A 109 -17.24 -11.39 -0.19
C GLN A 109 -18.37 -10.48 0.26
N ALA A 110 -19.53 -10.61 -0.38
CA ALA A 110 -20.73 -9.85 -0.07
C ALA A 110 -21.99 -10.60 -0.55
N GLU A 111 -22.99 -10.79 0.32
CA GLU A 111 -24.25 -11.48 0.02
C GLU A 111 -24.08 -12.91 -0.55
N GLY A 112 -23.11 -13.66 -0.02
CA GLY A 112 -22.80 -15.01 -0.46
C GLY A 112 -22.01 -15.09 -1.76
N GLU A 113 -21.81 -13.97 -2.45
CA GLU A 113 -21.01 -13.87 -3.67
C GLU A 113 -19.56 -13.51 -3.37
N SER A 114 -18.65 -13.97 -4.23
CA SER A 114 -17.21 -13.69 -4.13
C SER A 114 -16.71 -13.01 -5.41
N TYR A 115 -16.13 -11.83 -5.24
CA TYR A 115 -15.54 -11.03 -6.29
C TYR A 115 -14.02 -11.03 -6.15
N PHE A 116 -13.31 -11.13 -7.27
CA PHE A 116 -11.85 -11.15 -7.28
C PHE A 116 -11.32 -10.30 -8.43
N VAL A 117 -10.39 -9.40 -8.10
CA VAL A 117 -9.73 -8.53 -9.07
C VAL A 117 -8.24 -8.53 -8.77
N SER A 118 -7.43 -8.79 -9.79
CA SER A 118 -5.96 -8.79 -9.68
C SER A 118 -5.34 -7.83 -10.67
N ASN A 119 -4.46 -6.99 -10.14
CA ASN A 119 -3.46 -6.25 -10.89
C ASN A 119 -2.06 -6.70 -10.42
N SER A 120 -1.84 -8.01 -10.36
CA SER A 120 -0.58 -8.63 -9.94
C SER A 120 -0.10 -9.69 -10.92
N GLY A 121 1.22 -9.88 -11.02
CA GLY A 121 1.83 -10.88 -11.90
C GLY A 121 1.38 -10.69 -13.36
N ILE A 122 0.79 -11.74 -13.94
CA ILE A 122 0.31 -11.70 -15.33
C ILE A 122 -1.00 -10.92 -15.52
N TYR A 123 -1.73 -10.59 -14.45
CA TYR A 123 -3.04 -9.94 -14.53
C TYR A 123 -2.90 -8.43 -14.59
N PHE A 124 -3.69 -7.77 -15.44
CA PHE A 124 -3.69 -6.32 -15.62
C PHE A 124 -5.10 -5.80 -15.54
N VAL A 125 -5.33 -4.79 -14.69
CA VAL A 125 -6.60 -4.06 -14.69
C VAL A 125 -6.74 -3.28 -15.99
N SER A 126 -7.93 -3.37 -16.60
CA SER A 126 -8.30 -2.66 -17.82
C SER A 126 -8.12 -1.15 -17.67
N SER A 127 -7.70 -0.49 -18.76
CA SER A 127 -7.58 0.97 -18.80
C SER A 127 -8.88 1.69 -18.44
N PHE A 128 -10.03 1.10 -18.78
CA PHE A 128 -11.36 1.65 -18.47
C PHE A 128 -11.72 1.61 -16.98
N SER A 129 -11.11 0.70 -16.19
CA SER A 129 -11.40 0.51 -14.76
C SER A 129 -10.25 0.98 -13.85
N LYS A 130 -9.25 1.63 -14.44
CA LYS A 130 -7.99 1.96 -13.77
C LYS A 130 -8.19 2.95 -12.62
N ASP A 131 -9.06 3.94 -12.82
CA ASP A 131 -9.34 4.96 -11.80
C ASP A 131 -10.11 4.38 -10.61
N ASP A 132 -11.11 3.54 -10.88
CA ASP A 132 -11.88 2.81 -9.85
C ASP A 132 -10.97 1.92 -9.00
N TRP A 133 -10.13 1.14 -9.68
CA TRP A 133 -9.11 0.32 -9.04
C TRP A 133 -8.18 1.13 -8.15
N TYR A 134 -7.65 2.25 -8.65
CA TYR A 134 -6.73 3.09 -7.88
C TYR A 134 -7.38 3.74 -6.67
N ARG A 135 -8.66 4.12 -6.74
CA ARG A 135 -9.38 4.64 -5.58
C ARG A 135 -9.49 3.59 -4.47
N ILE A 136 -9.85 2.35 -4.82
CA ILE A 136 -9.92 1.23 -3.86
C ILE A 136 -8.54 0.91 -3.27
N VAL A 137 -7.51 0.77 -4.11
CA VAL A 137 -6.14 0.46 -3.65
C VAL A 137 -5.58 1.57 -2.76
N SER A 138 -5.83 2.84 -3.10
CA SER A 138 -5.36 3.98 -2.31
C SER A 138 -5.99 4.01 -0.90
N MET A 139 -7.25 3.62 -0.78
CA MET A 139 -7.92 3.48 0.51
C MET A 139 -7.22 2.44 1.39
N PHE A 140 -6.84 1.28 0.85
CA PHE A 140 -6.06 0.29 1.60
C PHE A 140 -4.68 0.81 2.01
N HIS A 141 -3.97 1.48 1.10
CA HIS A 141 -2.67 2.08 1.41
C HIS A 141 -2.77 3.08 2.57
N GLU A 142 -3.81 3.90 2.60
CA GLU A 142 -4.05 4.85 3.68
C GLU A 142 -4.36 4.12 5.00
N LYS A 143 -5.22 3.10 4.97
CA LYS A 143 -5.58 2.31 6.16
C LYS A 143 -4.41 1.56 6.75
N ILE A 144 -3.62 0.89 5.91
CA ILE A 144 -2.40 0.19 6.32
C ILE A 144 -1.41 1.18 6.93
N ARG A 145 -1.20 2.34 6.29
CA ARG A 145 -0.32 3.40 6.83
C ARG A 145 -0.76 3.88 8.20
N ASN A 146 -2.05 4.13 8.38
CA ASN A 146 -2.60 4.58 9.67
C ASN A 146 -2.52 3.47 10.74
N LEU A 147 -2.70 2.21 10.35
CA LEU A 147 -2.53 1.08 11.25
C LEU A 147 -1.07 0.96 11.71
N LYS A 148 -0.10 1.02 10.78
CA LYS A 148 1.33 1.07 11.10
C LYS A 148 1.64 2.22 12.07
N ARG A 149 1.14 3.43 11.81
CA ARG A 149 1.34 4.61 12.69
C ARG A 149 0.82 4.42 14.11
N THR A 150 -0.35 3.80 14.26
CA THR A 150 -1.04 3.69 15.56
C THR A 150 -0.65 2.46 16.37
N LYS A 151 -0.17 1.41 15.72
CA LYS A 151 0.11 0.11 16.34
C LYS A 151 1.56 -0.36 16.16
N GLY A 152 2.29 0.21 15.21
CA GLY A 152 3.70 -0.10 14.96
C GLY A 152 4.64 0.51 16.00
N LEU A 153 5.89 0.06 15.96
CA LEU A 153 6.98 0.65 16.70
C LEU A 153 7.45 1.90 15.98
N LYS A 154 7.43 3.03 16.68
CA LYS A 154 8.05 4.26 16.21
C LYS A 154 9.57 4.12 16.28
N VAL A 155 10.24 4.44 15.18
CA VAL A 155 11.70 4.42 15.06
C VAL A 155 12.14 5.73 14.45
N GLU A 156 13.05 6.42 15.11
CA GLU A 156 13.59 7.68 14.63
C GLU A 156 15.04 7.50 14.18
N PHE A 157 15.36 8.02 13.00
CA PHE A 157 16.71 8.12 12.51
C PHE A 157 17.09 9.58 12.41
N VAL A 158 18.17 9.94 13.10
CA VAL A 158 18.76 11.27 13.09
C VAL A 158 20.00 11.23 12.20
N LEU A 159 20.03 12.08 11.19
CA LEU A 159 21.13 12.20 10.25
C LEU A 159 22.17 13.16 10.81
N ASP A 160 23.39 12.66 10.92
CA ASP A 160 24.54 13.48 11.26
C ASP A 160 24.92 14.44 10.13
N ASP A 161 25.56 15.57 10.47
CA ASP A 161 26.06 16.54 9.48
C ASP A 161 27.01 15.90 8.45
N SER A 162 27.74 14.84 8.83
CA SER A 162 28.58 14.08 7.91
C SER A 162 27.82 13.45 6.73
N ILE A 163 26.53 13.12 6.90
CA ILE A 163 25.68 12.57 5.85
C ILE A 163 25.10 13.68 4.98
N LYS A 164 24.73 14.82 5.58
CA LYS A 164 24.09 15.96 4.90
C LYS A 164 24.97 16.58 3.82
N ASN A 165 26.28 16.47 3.98
CA ASN A 165 27.27 17.01 3.03
C ASN A 165 27.52 16.08 1.83
N LEU A 166 26.88 14.92 1.76
CA LEU A 166 26.98 14.00 0.63
C LEU A 166 26.03 14.41 -0.51
N LYS A 167 26.47 14.23 -1.77
CA LYS A 167 25.75 14.70 -2.97
C LYS A 167 24.38 14.03 -3.19
N GLY A 168 24.12 12.89 -2.57
CA GLY A 168 22.84 12.20 -2.59
C GLY A 168 22.90 10.92 -1.77
N PHE A 169 21.91 10.68 -0.93
CA PHE A 169 21.73 9.41 -0.22
C PHE A 169 20.27 8.98 -0.28
N TYR A 170 20.05 7.68 -0.37
CA TYR A 170 18.76 7.04 -0.28
C TYR A 170 18.76 6.16 0.96
N PHE A 171 17.66 6.22 1.68
CA PHE A 171 17.55 5.68 3.02
C PHE A 171 16.20 5.01 3.16
N GLY A 172 16.20 3.75 3.60
CA GLY A 172 15.01 2.93 3.69
C GLY A 172 15.11 1.83 4.76
N LEU A 173 13.95 1.38 5.20
CA LEU A 173 13.77 0.28 6.15
C LEU A 173 12.86 -0.78 5.52
N GLY A 174 13.40 -1.97 5.34
CA GLY A 174 12.76 -3.07 4.62
C GLY A 174 12.44 -2.65 3.18
N THR A 175 11.29 -3.09 2.71
CA THR A 175 10.65 -2.62 1.47
C THR A 175 9.69 -1.45 1.72
N ASP A 176 9.61 -0.91 2.93
CA ASP A 176 8.62 0.11 3.29
C ASP A 176 9.01 1.46 2.69
N PRO A 177 8.24 1.99 1.71
CA PRO A 177 8.61 3.22 1.02
C PRO A 177 8.29 4.48 1.84
N PHE A 178 7.71 4.34 3.04
CA PHE A 178 7.12 5.46 3.77
C PHE A 178 7.94 5.89 4.97
N ALA A 179 8.96 6.73 4.72
CA ALA A 179 9.63 7.52 5.74
C ALA A 179 8.92 8.87 5.89
N GLU A 180 8.52 9.25 7.10
CA GLU A 180 8.01 10.60 7.36
C GLU A 180 9.16 11.50 7.79
N LYS A 181 9.41 12.55 7.00
CA LYS A 181 10.41 13.57 7.34
C LYS A 181 9.85 14.45 8.46
N VAL A 182 10.40 14.33 9.67
CA VAL A 182 9.93 15.07 10.87
C VAL A 182 10.79 16.30 11.19
N GLY A 183 11.85 16.52 10.40
CA GLY A 183 12.71 17.69 10.44
C GLY A 183 13.63 17.69 9.22
N LEU A 184 14.52 18.68 9.06
CA LEU A 184 15.49 18.66 7.95
C LEU A 184 16.38 17.41 7.96
N ASP A 185 16.62 16.89 9.17
CA ASP A 185 17.69 15.94 9.49
C ASP A 185 17.19 14.65 10.12
N SER A 186 15.88 14.42 10.16
CA SER A 186 15.31 13.27 10.84
C SER A 186 14.14 12.66 10.09
N TYR A 187 14.13 11.33 10.12
CA TYR A 187 13.14 10.49 9.49
C TYR A 187 12.53 9.56 10.54
N VAL A 188 11.21 9.43 10.53
CA VAL A 188 10.48 8.52 11.40
C VAL A 188 9.82 7.43 10.57
N PHE A 189 9.95 6.20 11.06
CA PHE A 189 9.27 5.02 10.53
C PHE A 189 8.38 4.44 11.60
N TYR A 190 7.29 3.84 11.13
CA TYR A 190 6.38 3.06 11.95
C TYR A 190 6.40 1.63 11.43
N ILE A 191 7.20 0.79 12.06
CA ILE A 191 7.43 -0.58 11.62
C ILE A 191 6.61 -1.56 12.44
N LEU A 192 6.28 -2.71 11.85
CA LEU A 192 5.76 -3.82 12.66
C LEU A 192 6.86 -4.39 13.55
N LYS A 193 6.46 -4.96 14.70
CA LYS A 193 7.40 -5.64 15.59
C LYS A 193 8.07 -6.81 14.85
N GLY A 194 9.38 -6.72 14.64
CA GLY A 194 10.17 -7.71 13.90
C GLY A 194 11.60 -7.23 13.63
N VAL A 195 12.41 -8.05 12.96
CA VAL A 195 13.73 -7.62 12.48
C VAL A 195 13.54 -6.93 11.14
N VAL A 196 13.89 -5.65 11.07
CA VAL A 196 13.81 -4.86 9.84
C VAL A 196 15.19 -4.74 9.23
N ARG A 197 15.27 -4.98 7.93
CA ARG A 197 16.52 -4.82 7.18
C ARG A 197 16.69 -3.36 6.82
N PHE A 198 17.78 -2.75 7.25
CA PHE A 198 18.11 -1.39 6.88
C PHE A 198 18.82 -1.36 5.53
N TYR A 199 18.46 -0.41 4.66
CA TYR A 199 19.16 -0.14 3.40
C TYR A 199 19.57 1.33 3.32
N LEU A 200 20.83 1.55 2.96
CA LEU A 200 21.32 2.88 2.62
C LEU A 200 22.16 2.81 1.35
N TYR A 201 21.85 3.69 0.42
CA TYR A 201 22.56 3.82 -0.85
C TYR A 201 23.06 5.25 -1.01
N PHE A 202 24.26 5.40 -1.57
CA PHE A 202 24.86 6.71 -1.85
C PHE A 202 25.07 6.90 -3.33
N GLU A 203 24.69 8.07 -3.82
CA GLU A 203 25.05 8.48 -5.16
C GLU A 203 26.56 8.71 -5.23
N GLY A 204 27.22 7.99 -6.14
CA GLY A 204 28.66 8.17 -6.43
C GLY A 204 29.63 7.30 -5.62
N ILE A 205 29.18 6.54 -4.61
CA ILE A 205 30.05 5.63 -3.83
C ILE A 205 29.88 4.15 -4.26
N GLY A 206 28.84 3.83 -5.04
CA GLY A 206 28.71 2.52 -5.68
C GLY A 206 28.52 1.33 -4.73
N GLY A 207 27.84 1.54 -3.60
CA GLY A 207 27.59 0.49 -2.61
C GLY A 207 26.24 0.61 -1.91
N ILE A 208 25.64 -0.53 -1.56
CA ILE A 208 24.46 -0.63 -0.70
C ILE A 208 24.94 -1.08 0.68
N PHE A 209 24.76 -0.24 1.70
CA PHE A 209 24.94 -0.64 3.08
C PHE A 209 23.69 -1.33 3.58
N GLN A 210 23.85 -2.54 4.13
CA GLN A 210 22.76 -3.31 4.74
C GLN A 210 23.12 -3.68 6.17
N LYS A 211 22.20 -3.43 7.11
CA LYS A 211 22.36 -3.81 8.51
C LYS A 211 21.04 -4.33 9.07
N ASN A 212 21.08 -5.44 9.77
CA ASN A 212 19.94 -5.88 10.56
C ASN A 212 19.94 -5.09 11.87
N LEU A 213 18.84 -4.38 12.13
CA LEU A 213 18.66 -3.65 13.39
C LEU A 213 17.71 -4.43 14.28
N ASN A 214 18.09 -4.59 15.55
CA ASN A 214 17.16 -5.06 16.57
C ASN A 214 16.41 -3.84 17.10
N ILE A 215 15.16 -3.70 16.71
CA ILE A 215 14.39 -2.48 16.98
C ILE A 215 13.44 -2.72 18.15
N GLN A 216 13.56 -1.86 19.15
CA GLN A 216 12.65 -1.79 20.29
C GLN A 216 11.69 -0.60 20.13
N LYS A 217 10.63 -0.57 20.94
CA LYS A 217 9.70 0.56 20.96
C LYS A 217 10.43 1.87 21.24
N ASP A 218 10.14 2.90 20.45
CA ASP A 218 10.70 4.25 20.58
C ASP A 218 12.23 4.30 20.41
N SER A 219 12.82 3.33 19.68
CA SER A 219 14.25 3.33 19.37
C SER A 219 14.64 4.54 18.54
N ARG A 220 15.79 5.12 18.86
CA ARG A 220 16.40 6.22 18.12
C ARG A 220 17.79 5.80 17.66
N PHE A 221 18.12 6.11 16.42
CA PHE A 221 19.41 5.79 15.83
C PHE A 221 20.05 7.03 15.23
N ARG A 222 21.35 7.18 15.39
CA ARG A 222 22.18 8.13 14.64
C ARG A 222 22.75 7.45 13.41
N VAL A 223 22.62 8.07 12.25
CA VAL A 223 23.29 7.66 11.01
C VAL A 223 24.42 8.65 10.73
N LEU A 224 25.65 8.15 10.62
CA LEU A 224 26.83 8.98 10.38
C LEU A 224 27.76 8.35 9.35
N TYR A 225 28.52 9.20 8.65
CA TYR A 225 29.51 8.79 7.66
C TYR A 225 30.90 9.17 8.15
N GLN A 226 31.75 8.17 8.37
CA GLN A 226 33.10 8.36 8.87
C GLN A 226 34.07 7.41 8.15
N LYS A 227 35.22 7.95 7.71
CA LYS A 227 36.30 7.16 7.08
C LYS A 227 35.84 6.26 5.92
N GLY A 228 34.94 6.77 5.07
CA GLY A 228 34.46 6.01 3.91
C GLY A 228 33.39 4.95 4.23
N SER A 229 32.87 4.93 5.46
CA SER A 229 31.92 3.94 5.94
C SER A 229 30.75 4.59 6.67
N VAL A 230 29.63 3.87 6.70
CA VAL A 230 28.42 4.30 7.41
C VAL A 230 28.28 3.54 8.70
N PHE A 231 27.91 4.28 9.74
CA PHE A 231 27.59 3.73 11.03
C PHE A 231 26.15 4.06 11.39
N ILE A 232 25.49 3.08 11.99
CA ILE A 232 24.20 3.24 12.63
C ILE A 232 24.38 2.81 14.07
N GLU A 233 24.18 3.77 14.96
CA GLU A 233 24.42 3.63 16.38
C GLU A 233 23.12 3.98 17.12
N PRO A 234 22.75 3.22 18.16
CA PRO A 234 21.65 3.65 19.04
C PRO A 234 22.01 5.00 19.67
N PHE A 235 21.00 5.85 19.80
CA PHE A 235 21.10 7.13 20.50
C PHE A 235 20.79 6.96 21.99
#